data_AF-A0A960ZW45-F1
#
_entry.id   AF-A0A960ZW45-F1
#
_cell.length_a   1.000
_cell.length_b   1.000
_cell.length_c   1.000
_cell.angle_alpha   90.00
_cell.angle_beta   90.00
_cell.angle_gamma   90.00
#
_symmetry.space_group_name_H-M   'P 1'
#
loop_
_entity.id
_entity.type
_entity.pdbx_description
1 polymer ?
#
loop_
_entity_poly.entity_id
_entity_poly.type
_entity_poly.pdbx_seq_one_letter_code
_entity_poly.pdbx_strand_id
1 'polypeptide(L)'
;MHCHRYDRPTSRRDFLQTAGAGFGCVALAALMGDQAQATPLPHRAAKAKNVIFLFMEGGPSHLDTFDYKPLLNQLAGQSLPPSFKTPLTAAGEARSPLLECKRTWKQYGQGGLWISDWFPRVAAHAD
;
A
#
# COMPACT_ATOMS: atom_id res chain seq x y z
N MET A 1 8.97 -10.20 15.54
CA MET A 1 10.21 -9.64 16.12
C MET A 1 9.85 -8.55 17.12
N HIS A 2 10.00 -8.86 18.41
CA HIS A 2 10.07 -7.93 19.53
C HIS A 2 11.08 -8.58 20.48
N CYS A 3 12.35 -8.27 20.28
CA CYS A 3 13.47 -8.94 20.96
C CYS A 3 13.90 -8.15 22.20
N HIS A 4 13.01 -8.02 23.18
CA HIS A 4 13.33 -7.43 24.50
C HIS A 4 12.46 -8.01 25.63
N ARG A 5 12.39 -9.33 25.74
CA ARG A 5 11.86 -9.97 26.95
C ARG A 5 13.00 -10.72 27.65
N TYR A 6 13.78 -9.97 28.41
CA TYR A 6 14.67 -10.55 29.42
C TYR A 6 13.86 -10.68 30.70
N ASP A 7 13.38 -11.89 31.00
CA ASP A 7 12.82 -12.18 32.32
C ASP A 7 13.96 -12.15 33.34
N ARG A 8 13.91 -11.18 34.26
CA ARG A 8 14.88 -11.05 35.35
C ARG A 8 14.53 -12.07 36.43
N PRO A 9 15.45 -12.98 36.79
CA PRO A 9 15.16 -13.97 37.81
C PRO A 9 14.90 -13.28 39.14
N THR A 10 13.84 -13.70 39.81
CA THR A 10 13.30 -13.04 41.01
C THR A 10 13.94 -13.57 42.30
N SER A 11 14.71 -14.66 42.23
CA SER A 11 15.44 -15.24 43.35
C SER A 11 16.70 -15.98 42.91
N ARG A 12 17.62 -16.25 43.85
CA ARG A 12 18.82 -17.06 43.60
C ARG A 12 18.50 -18.48 43.11
N ARG A 13 17.41 -19.06 43.59
CA ARG A 13 16.93 -20.40 43.17
C ARG A 13 16.40 -20.37 41.74
N ASP A 14 15.65 -19.34 41.40
CA ASP A 14 15.14 -19.09 40.04
C ASP A 14 16.30 -18.93 39.05
N PHE A 15 17.29 -18.10 39.38
CA PHE A 15 18.52 -17.96 38.59
C PHE A 15 19.26 -19.29 38.37
N LEU A 16 19.42 -20.12 39.41
CA LEU A 16 20.09 -21.41 39.27
C LEU A 16 19.27 -22.41 38.43
N GLN A 17 17.94 -22.34 38.49
CA GLN A 17 17.05 -23.13 37.63
C GLN A 17 17.14 -22.69 36.17
N THR A 18 17.14 -21.38 35.87
CA THR A 18 17.23 -20.90 34.48
C THR A 18 18.65 -21.00 33.90
N ALA A 19 19.69 -20.74 34.70
CA ALA A 19 21.08 -20.74 34.25
C ALA A 19 21.63 -22.15 34.02
N GLY A 20 21.20 -23.14 34.82
CA GLY A 20 21.59 -24.54 34.66
C GLY A 20 20.78 -25.31 33.62
N ALA A 21 19.50 -24.95 33.40
CA ALA A 21 18.60 -25.68 32.49
C ALA A 21 18.82 -25.37 31.00
N GLY A 22 19.54 -24.29 30.65
CA GLY A 22 19.68 -23.86 29.26
C GLY A 22 20.59 -24.78 28.42
N PHE A 23 21.71 -25.25 28.98
CA PHE A 23 22.68 -26.03 28.21
C PHE A 23 22.16 -27.44 27.86
N GLY A 24 21.45 -28.08 28.80
CA GLY A 24 20.75 -29.35 28.52
C GLY A 24 19.67 -29.20 27.45
N CYS A 25 18.96 -28.06 27.42
CA CYS A 25 17.99 -27.75 26.37
C CYS A 25 18.63 -27.56 24.99
N VAL A 26 19.89 -27.14 24.89
CA VAL A 26 20.63 -27.09 23.62
C VAL A 26 20.90 -28.50 23.08
N ALA A 27 21.33 -29.42 23.95
CA ALA A 27 21.52 -30.82 23.57
C ALA A 27 20.19 -31.50 23.21
N LEU A 28 19.10 -31.20 23.93
CA LEU A 28 17.76 -31.68 23.62
C LEU A 28 17.23 -31.11 22.29
N ALA A 29 17.45 -29.82 22.02
CA ALA A 29 17.09 -29.19 20.74
C ALA A 29 17.87 -29.79 19.56
N ALA A 30 19.15 -30.14 19.77
CA ALA A 30 19.94 -30.85 18.78
C ALA A 30 19.44 -32.29 18.52
N LEU A 31 19.02 -33.00 19.58
CA LEU A 31 18.42 -34.35 19.48
C LEU A 31 17.01 -34.34 18.86
N MET A 32 16.25 -33.27 19.06
CA MET A 32 14.90 -33.08 18.50
C MET A 32 14.89 -32.38 17.13
N GLY A 33 16.08 -32.05 16.60
CA GLY A 33 16.33 -31.11 15.50
C GLY A 33 15.73 -31.45 14.13
N ASP A 34 14.97 -32.54 14.01
CA ASP A 34 14.34 -32.97 12.74
C ASP A 34 12.84 -33.28 12.85
N GLN A 35 12.24 -33.19 14.05
CA GLN A 35 10.81 -33.48 14.26
C GLN A 35 9.90 -32.24 14.28
N ALA A 36 10.48 -31.04 14.27
CA ALA A 36 9.72 -29.81 14.15
C ALA A 36 9.52 -29.47 12.67
N GLN A 37 8.64 -30.19 11.97
CA GLN A 37 8.03 -29.62 10.77
C GLN A 37 7.35 -28.32 11.20
N ALA A 38 7.93 -27.18 10.81
CA ALA A 38 7.33 -25.89 11.03
C ALA A 38 5.96 -25.90 10.37
N THR A 39 4.91 -26.03 11.18
CA THR A 39 3.54 -25.93 10.70
C THR A 39 3.42 -24.54 10.08
N PRO A 40 3.08 -24.42 8.79
CA PRO A 40 2.96 -23.11 8.16
C PRO A 40 1.98 -22.31 9.01
N LEU A 41 2.45 -21.22 9.59
CA LEU A 41 1.61 -20.36 10.42
C LEU A 41 0.40 -19.97 9.57
N PRO A 42 -0.84 -20.13 10.07
CA PRO A 42 -2.01 -19.78 9.29
C PRO A 42 -1.90 -18.31 8.89
N HIS A 43 -1.86 -18.05 7.58
CA HIS A 43 -1.84 -16.70 7.03
C HIS A 43 -3.07 -15.96 7.57
N ARG A 44 -2.86 -15.05 8.53
CA ARG A 44 -3.91 -14.14 8.97
C ARG A 44 -4.06 -13.05 7.93
N ALA A 45 -5.29 -12.74 7.55
CA ALA A 45 -5.57 -11.57 6.70
C ALA A 45 -4.99 -10.33 7.38
N ALA A 46 -3.98 -9.71 6.76
CA ALA A 46 -3.38 -8.49 7.27
C ALA A 46 -4.43 -7.38 7.23
N LYS A 47 -4.68 -6.73 8.37
CA LYS A 47 -5.50 -5.51 8.42
C LYS A 47 -4.57 -4.31 8.32
N ALA A 48 -4.78 -3.44 7.33
CA ALA A 48 -4.09 -2.15 7.28
C ALA A 48 -4.50 -1.33 8.51
N LYS A 49 -3.53 -1.02 9.38
CA LYS A 49 -3.77 -0.26 10.62
C LYS A 49 -3.54 1.24 10.45
N ASN A 50 -2.67 1.63 9.51
CA ASN A 50 -2.27 3.01 9.27
C ASN A 50 -2.15 3.23 7.75
N VAL A 51 -2.51 4.44 7.29
CA VAL A 51 -2.35 4.89 5.90
C VAL A 51 -1.53 6.17 5.92
N ILE A 52 -0.49 6.22 5.09
CA ILE A 52 0.29 7.44 4.85
C ILE A 52 -0.18 8.02 3.53
N PHE A 53 -0.79 9.21 3.57
CA PHE A 53 -1.22 9.95 2.40
C PHE A 53 -0.33 11.17 2.22
N LEU A 54 0.36 11.25 1.08
CA LEU A 54 1.30 12.32 0.77
C LEU A 54 0.71 13.22 -0.33
N PHE A 55 0.49 14.49 -0.02
CA PHE A 55 0.09 15.50 -1.00
C PHE A 55 1.33 16.31 -1.40
N MET A 56 1.96 15.92 -2.51
CA MET A 56 3.19 16.52 -3.01
C MET A 56 2.89 17.46 -4.17
N GLU A 57 3.39 18.69 -4.09
CA GLU A 57 3.37 19.61 -5.22
C GLU A 57 4.26 19.07 -6.37
N GLY A 58 3.81 19.20 -7.61
CA GLY A 58 4.55 18.77 -8.80
C GLY A 58 4.39 17.28 -9.16
N GLY A 59 3.65 16.50 -8.37
CA GLY A 59 3.27 15.14 -8.73
C GLY A 59 2.25 15.11 -9.89
N PRO A 60 2.23 14.04 -10.70
CA PRO A 60 1.21 13.87 -11.73
C PRO A 60 -0.18 13.74 -11.08
N SER A 61 -1.19 14.41 -11.67
CA SER A 61 -2.55 14.34 -11.17
C SER A 61 -3.10 12.92 -11.30
N HIS A 62 -3.98 12.52 -10.37
CA HIS A 62 -4.73 11.26 -10.50
C HIS A 62 -5.51 11.21 -11.83
N LEU A 63 -6.01 12.36 -12.27
CA LEU A 63 -6.74 12.53 -13.54
C LEU A 63 -5.90 12.17 -14.78
N ASP A 64 -4.58 12.29 -14.67
CA ASP A 64 -3.65 12.03 -15.77
C ASP A 64 -2.97 10.67 -15.68
N THR A 65 -3.30 9.84 -14.68
CA THR A 65 -2.56 8.61 -14.38
C THR A 65 -3.41 7.34 -14.51
N PHE A 66 -4.46 7.21 -13.70
CA PHE A 66 -5.25 5.97 -13.58
C PHE A 66 -6.76 6.16 -13.83
N ASP A 67 -7.17 7.38 -14.18
CA ASP A 67 -8.58 7.79 -14.22
C ASP A 67 -9.01 8.24 -15.61
N TYR A 68 -9.34 7.26 -16.45
CA TYR A 68 -9.77 7.50 -17.82
C TYR A 68 -11.16 8.14 -17.88
N LYS A 69 -11.22 9.41 -18.29
CA LYS A 69 -12.46 10.18 -18.47
C LYS A 69 -12.70 10.57 -19.93
N PRO A 70 -13.25 9.69 -20.78
CA PRO A 70 -13.50 10.00 -22.20
C PRO A 70 -14.47 11.17 -22.39
N LEU A 71 -15.46 11.31 -21.52
CA LEU A 71 -16.44 12.40 -21.58
C LEU A 71 -15.80 13.78 -21.43
N LEU A 72 -14.70 13.89 -20.67
CA LEU A 72 -13.98 15.15 -20.50
C LEU A 72 -13.46 15.67 -21.85
N ASN A 73 -12.95 14.78 -22.70
CA ASN A 73 -12.44 15.15 -24.02
C ASN A 73 -13.57 15.52 -25.00
N GLN A 74 -14.75 14.91 -24.85
CA GLN A 74 -15.92 15.27 -25.66
C GLN A 74 -16.46 16.66 -25.32
N LEU A 75 -16.37 17.06 -24.05
CA LEU A 75 -16.84 18.35 -23.56
C LEU A 75 -15.74 19.42 -23.54
N ALA A 76 -14.54 19.11 -24.06
CA ALA A 76 -13.43 20.04 -24.08
C ALA A 76 -13.79 21.35 -24.81
N GLY A 77 -13.37 22.48 -24.22
CA GLY A 77 -13.69 23.81 -24.73
C GLY A 77 -15.10 24.31 -24.39
N GLN A 78 -15.98 23.45 -23.85
CA GLN A 78 -17.33 23.86 -23.42
C GLN A 78 -17.32 24.33 -21.97
N SER A 79 -18.28 25.16 -21.61
CA SER A 79 -18.55 25.51 -20.21
C SER A 79 -19.02 24.29 -19.43
N LEU A 80 -18.75 24.28 -18.12
CA LEU A 80 -19.23 23.23 -17.23
C LEU A 80 -20.76 23.07 -17.34
N PRO A 81 -21.29 21.86 -17.58
CA PRO A 81 -22.73 21.67 -17.73
C PRO A 81 -23.50 22.08 -16.45
N PRO A 82 -24.72 22.63 -16.57
CA PRO A 82 -25.50 23.09 -15.42
C PRO A 82 -25.87 22.01 -14.41
N SER A 83 -25.76 20.73 -14.79
CA SER A 83 -25.99 19.59 -13.90
C SER A 83 -24.91 19.44 -12.82
N PHE A 84 -23.73 20.05 -13.00
CA PHE A 84 -22.64 20.00 -12.04
C PHE A 84 -22.67 21.21 -11.10
N LYS A 85 -22.23 21.00 -9.85
CA LYS A 85 -22.02 22.10 -8.91
C LYS A 85 -20.86 22.97 -9.38
N THR A 86 -21.01 24.28 -9.24
CA THR A 86 -19.95 25.24 -9.53
C THR A 86 -18.72 24.94 -8.65
N PRO A 87 -17.53 24.74 -9.25
CA PRO A 87 -16.33 24.45 -8.49
C PRO A 87 -15.91 25.70 -7.70
N LEU A 88 -15.52 25.48 -6.44
CA LEU A 88 -14.88 26.51 -5.63
C LEU A 88 -13.38 26.46 -5.91
N THR A 89 -12.88 27.39 -6.72
CA THR A 89 -11.44 27.52 -6.98
C THR A 89 -10.85 28.62 -6.10
N ALA A 90 -9.57 28.49 -5.76
CA ALA A 90 -8.87 29.48 -4.92
C ALA A 90 -8.86 30.89 -5.55
N ALA A 91 -8.89 30.98 -6.88
CA ALA A 91 -8.93 32.23 -7.64
C ALA A 91 -10.36 32.75 -7.91
N GLY A 92 -11.41 32.02 -7.49
CA GLY A 92 -12.81 32.38 -7.78
C GLY A 92 -13.24 32.19 -9.24
N GLU A 93 -12.38 31.57 -10.06
CA GLU A 93 -12.69 31.22 -11.44
C GLU A 93 -13.63 30.01 -11.50
N ALA A 94 -14.82 30.22 -12.04
CA ALA A 94 -15.88 29.21 -12.09
C ALA A 94 -16.41 28.94 -13.50
N ARG A 95 -16.00 29.74 -14.49
CA ARG A 95 -16.55 29.73 -15.87
C ARG A 95 -15.51 29.39 -16.93
N SER A 96 -14.32 28.96 -16.52
CA SER A 96 -13.29 28.53 -17.45
C SER A 96 -13.77 27.30 -18.23
N PRO A 97 -13.47 27.22 -19.54
CA PRO A 97 -13.87 26.07 -20.34
C PRO A 97 -13.19 24.80 -19.83
N LEU A 98 -13.86 23.66 -20.03
CA LEU A 98 -13.29 22.36 -19.68
C LEU A 98 -12.03 22.10 -20.50
N LEU A 99 -10.97 21.70 -19.81
CA LEU A 99 -9.71 21.32 -20.44
C LEU A 99 -9.74 19.85 -20.84
N GLU A 100 -9.32 19.56 -22.06
CA GLU A 100 -9.11 18.19 -22.52
C GLU A 100 -7.95 17.53 -21.77
N CYS A 101 -8.10 16.22 -21.53
CA CYS A 101 -6.98 15.36 -21.18
C CYS A 101 -6.29 14.90 -22.46
N LYS A 102 -5.09 15.43 -22.73
CA LYS A 102 -4.27 15.08 -23.90
C LYS A 102 -3.58 13.71 -23.80
N ARG A 103 -3.81 12.98 -22.70
CA ARG A 103 -3.19 11.68 -22.46
C ARG A 103 -3.81 10.61 -23.34
N THR A 104 -3.00 9.61 -23.66
CA THR A 104 -3.50 8.40 -24.32
C THR A 104 -3.62 7.30 -23.29
N TRP A 105 -4.62 6.45 -23.45
CA TRP A 105 -5.03 5.47 -22.44
C TRP A 105 -5.08 4.08 -23.05
N LYS A 106 -4.62 3.10 -22.27
CA LYS A 106 -4.72 1.67 -22.61
C LYS A 106 -5.08 0.88 -21.36
N GLN A 107 -5.75 -0.25 -21.56
CA GLN A 107 -6.02 -1.19 -20.47
C GLN A 107 -4.83 -2.14 -20.30
N TYR A 108 -4.45 -2.39 -19.06
CA TYR A 108 -3.35 -3.29 -18.68
C TYR A 108 -3.79 -4.26 -17.59
N GLY A 109 -3.00 -5.31 -17.39
CA GLY A 109 -3.27 -6.37 -16.43
C GLY A 109 -4.45 -7.26 -16.82
N GLN A 110 -4.74 -8.24 -15.98
CA GLN A 110 -5.89 -9.12 -16.17
C GLN A 110 -7.20 -8.42 -15.78
N GLY A 111 -7.14 -7.44 -14.88
CA GLY A 111 -8.27 -6.62 -14.45
C GLY A 111 -8.65 -5.50 -15.43
N GLY A 112 -7.85 -5.25 -16.46
CA GLY A 112 -8.16 -4.25 -17.49
C GLY A 112 -8.11 -2.82 -16.98
N LEU A 113 -7.20 -2.52 -16.04
CA LEU A 113 -7.02 -1.20 -15.46
C LEU A 113 -6.60 -0.19 -16.54
N TRP A 114 -7.29 0.95 -16.61
CA TRP A 114 -6.91 2.04 -17.50
C TRP A 114 -5.70 2.78 -16.94
N ILE A 115 -4.61 2.83 -17.71
CA ILE A 115 -3.38 3.53 -17.33
C ILE A 115 -2.94 4.42 -18.49
N SER A 116 -2.55 5.65 -18.17
CA SER A 116 -2.10 6.62 -19.16
C SER A 116 -0.68 6.34 -19.67
N ASP A 117 -0.32 7.00 -20.77
CA ASP A 117 1.02 7.00 -21.36
C ASP A 117 2.12 7.59 -20.47
N TRP A 118 1.78 8.21 -19.33
CA TRP A 118 2.75 8.72 -18.38
C TRP A 118 3.43 7.64 -17.54
N PHE A 119 2.76 6.50 -17.36
CA PHE A 119 3.28 5.42 -16.53
C PHE A 119 3.48 4.13 -17.32
N PRO A 120 4.25 4.14 -18.43
CA PRO A 120 4.40 2.97 -19.29
C PRO A 120 5.09 1.80 -18.58
N ARG A 121 6.04 2.09 -17.68
CA ARG A 121 6.73 1.05 -16.90
C ARG A 121 5.91 0.55 -15.72
N VAL A 122 5.09 1.40 -15.10
CA VAL A 122 4.18 0.96 -14.02
C VAL A 122 3.08 0.09 -14.61
N ALA A 123 2.59 0.45 -15.81
CA ALA A 123 1.56 -0.30 -16.51
C ALA A 123 1.96 -1.75 -16.84
N ALA A 124 3.25 -2.03 -17.02
CA ALA A 124 3.77 -3.39 -17.19
C ALA A 124 3.65 -4.28 -15.94
N HIS A 125 3.38 -3.68 -14.78
CA HIS A 125 3.22 -4.34 -13.49
C HIS A 125 1.80 -4.20 -12.94
N ALA A 126 0.83 -3.90 -13.80
CA ALA A 126 -0.58 -3.93 -13.44
C ALA A 126 -1.02 -5.39 -13.29
N ASP A 127 -1.41 -5.75 -12.07
CA ASP A 127 -1.82 -7.08 -11.59
C ASP A 127 -0.71 -8.14 -11.49
#